data_AF-A0AA39H970-F1
#
_entry.id   AF-A0AA39H970-F1
#
_cell.length_a   1.000
_cell.length_b   1.000
_cell.length_c   1.000
_cell.angle_alpha   90.00
_cell.angle_beta   90.00
_cell.angle_gamma   90.00
#
_symmetry.space_group_name_H-M   'P 1'
#
loop_
_entity.id
_entity.type
_entity.pdbx_description
1 polymer ?
#
loop_
_entity_poly.entity_id
_entity_poly.type
_entity_poly.pdbx_seq_one_letter_code
_entity_poly.pdbx_strand_id
1 'polypeptide(L)'
;MFLIFFARHLSKCQELIFIGGLCLADTVDALGYLGAGIVRTHIFATGQADLTVEQLRCFLTFYMIFFFIGYQFTALMTFIVSFDRFIAVFYPTYQLYPHKRLRYLIIALAALWSIIGFFSAWVFQLHHYSSELQVPVHCYVAQSNAQPVWAYLIGLRVVCITASVVIYIPIGFKIRHVLRDRNGHPASMQNRKLVRITITIAITSLIALTLLVIPDILVLFDIAGLSRYHVFFYLIGLNKCFANIFVYTFRQHELRKTLVDYLKNDRQIESNFLWAEQSPRKKEFIFLPTMLEMTTELKQIEFILYIVEAGLCLADTIDAFGYFTAGIKRTAMYAVGMGAFVWSIVTYIVTYVFFMRGSTGGSISAFCFMAEILPSQVFNFLLGQRLLLITASVAVYIPIVFRMKAILKSDSLRHEQARSRKFRKLVVTVGISALIALCLLVVPDMVMFFDVGGVAKYHVLFYLIGLNKSIANIFVYTLRQVELRKVIWNHVCKALRCKKANVIVNSSVNRTMQLK
;
A
#
# COMPACT_ATOMS: atom_id res chain seq x y z
N MET A 1 8.84 9.78 2.66
CA MET A 1 9.56 10.47 3.74
C MET A 1 10.02 11.90 3.36
N PHE A 2 11.05 12.05 2.50
CA PHE A 2 11.80 13.30 2.26
C PHE A 2 10.97 14.60 2.19
N LEU A 3 9.88 14.65 1.41
CA LEU A 3 9.04 15.85 1.26
C LEU A 3 8.58 16.46 2.60
N ILE A 4 8.33 15.65 3.63
CA ILE A 4 7.86 16.13 4.95
C ILE A 4 8.96 16.86 5.72
N PHE A 5 10.19 16.34 5.69
CA PHE A 5 11.33 16.90 6.44
C PHE A 5 11.96 18.11 5.72
N PHE A 6 12.15 18.01 4.40
CA PHE A 6 12.88 19.03 3.61
C PHE A 6 12.00 20.21 3.18
N ALA A 7 10.68 20.05 3.04
CA ALA A 7 9.81 21.17 2.69
C ALA A 7 9.60 22.13 3.88
N ARG A 8 10.29 23.28 3.86
CA ARG A 8 10.19 24.38 4.84
C ARG A 8 8.75 24.86 5.14
N HIS A 9 7.79 24.58 4.25
CA HIS A 9 6.36 24.83 4.49
C HIS A 9 5.72 23.74 5.37
N LEU A 10 5.93 22.45 5.06
CA LEU A 10 5.34 21.35 5.82
C LEU A 10 5.91 21.25 7.24
N SER A 11 7.20 21.55 7.43
CA SER A 11 7.82 21.61 8.76
C SER A 11 7.36 22.80 9.64
N LYS A 12 6.45 23.67 9.16
CA LYS A 12 5.68 24.59 10.03
C LYS A 12 4.50 23.89 10.71
N CYS A 13 3.91 22.86 10.10
CA CYS A 13 2.83 22.08 10.68
C CYS A 13 3.38 21.01 11.63
N GLN A 14 3.43 21.32 12.93
CA GLN A 14 4.00 20.44 13.98
C GLN A 14 3.44 19.01 13.97
N GLU A 15 2.19 18.84 13.56
CA GLU A 15 1.48 17.55 13.49
C GLU A 15 2.03 16.64 12.39
N LEU A 16 2.65 17.21 11.36
CA LEU A 16 3.33 16.46 10.31
C LEU A 16 4.70 15.91 10.76
N ILE A 17 5.28 16.41 11.85
CA ILE A 17 6.59 15.96 12.35
C ILE A 17 6.49 14.50 12.84
N PHE A 18 5.48 14.18 13.66
CA PHE A 18 5.28 12.81 14.13
C PHE A 18 4.80 11.85 13.02
N ILE A 19 4.03 12.34 12.04
CA ILE A 19 3.68 11.57 10.83
C ILE A 19 4.93 11.32 9.97
N GLY A 20 5.86 12.27 9.91
CA GLY A 20 7.19 12.10 9.33
C GLY A 20 8.02 11.03 10.06
N GLY A 21 7.93 10.98 11.39
CA GLY A 21 8.53 9.93 12.22
C GLY A 21 7.95 8.53 11.96
N LEU A 22 6.62 8.40 11.84
CA LEU A 22 6.01 7.11 11.48
C LEU A 22 6.40 6.71 10.04
N CYS A 23 6.41 7.65 9.09
CA CYS A 23 6.91 7.42 7.74
C CYS A 23 8.39 7.00 7.71
N LEU A 24 9.21 7.46 8.66
CA LEU A 24 10.61 7.05 8.80
C LEU A 24 10.69 5.60 9.32
N ALA A 25 9.88 5.24 10.33
CA ALA A 25 9.78 3.86 10.82
C ALA A 25 9.28 2.89 9.73
N ASP A 26 8.21 3.23 9.02
CA ASP A 26 7.72 2.49 7.85
C ASP A 26 8.80 2.34 6.74
N THR A 27 9.75 3.30 6.64
CA THR A 27 10.88 3.23 5.70
C THR A 27 11.99 2.30 6.21
N VAL A 28 12.28 2.30 7.52
CA VAL A 28 13.25 1.39 8.15
C VAL A 28 12.79 -0.07 7.98
N ASP A 29 11.52 -0.35 8.28
CA ASP A 29 10.90 -1.65 8.01
C ASP A 29 11.06 -2.02 6.52
N ALA A 30 10.69 -1.12 5.59
CA ALA A 30 10.76 -1.36 4.14
C ALA A 30 12.19 -1.65 3.62
N LEU A 31 13.23 -1.05 4.21
CA LEU A 31 14.63 -1.36 3.87
C LEU A 31 15.03 -2.77 4.34
N GLY A 32 14.53 -3.22 5.49
CA GLY A 32 14.65 -4.61 5.94
C GLY A 32 13.97 -5.57 4.95
N TYR A 33 12.73 -5.29 4.56
CA TYR A 33 11.99 -6.10 3.57
C TYR A 33 12.72 -6.18 2.22
N LEU A 34 13.25 -5.06 1.71
CA LEU A 34 13.99 -5.02 0.44
C LEU A 34 15.31 -5.81 0.54
N GLY A 35 16.09 -5.61 1.60
CA GLY A 35 17.36 -6.30 1.81
C GLY A 35 17.21 -7.82 1.98
N ALA A 36 16.23 -8.24 2.80
CA ALA A 36 15.88 -9.65 2.96
C ALA A 36 15.36 -10.26 1.65
N GLY A 37 14.67 -9.46 0.84
CA GLY A 37 14.26 -9.83 -0.51
C GLY A 37 15.46 -10.19 -1.38
N ILE A 38 16.34 -9.23 -1.64
CA ILE A 38 17.52 -9.37 -2.52
C ILE A 38 18.41 -10.54 -2.11
N VAL A 39 18.69 -10.69 -0.81
CA VAL A 39 19.54 -11.78 -0.30
C VAL A 39 18.88 -13.14 -0.50
N ARG A 40 17.56 -13.26 -0.29
CA ARG A 40 16.83 -14.51 -0.56
C ARG A 40 16.74 -14.81 -2.06
N THR A 41 16.61 -13.81 -2.95
CA THR A 41 16.74 -14.03 -4.40
C THR A 41 18.06 -14.69 -4.72
N HIS A 42 19.16 -14.14 -4.21
CA HIS A 42 20.50 -14.66 -4.50
C HIS A 42 20.67 -16.11 -4.04
N ILE A 43 20.19 -16.45 -2.84
CA ILE A 43 20.22 -17.82 -2.28
C ILE A 43 19.46 -18.83 -3.17
N PHE A 44 18.28 -18.46 -3.67
CA PHE A 44 17.52 -19.31 -4.59
C PHE A 44 18.18 -19.41 -5.97
N ALA A 45 18.84 -18.35 -6.44
CA ALA A 45 19.56 -18.34 -7.72
C ALA A 45 20.75 -19.29 -7.73
N THR A 46 21.51 -19.32 -6.62
CA THR A 46 22.68 -20.18 -6.43
C THR A 46 22.34 -21.61 -6.02
N GLY A 47 21.06 -21.95 -5.84
CA GLY A 47 20.63 -23.27 -5.36
C GLY A 47 21.00 -23.56 -3.91
N GLN A 48 21.23 -22.52 -3.11
CA GLN A 48 21.72 -22.63 -1.72
C GLN A 48 20.60 -22.70 -0.67
N ALA A 49 19.34 -22.84 -1.08
CA ALA A 49 18.16 -22.75 -0.19
C ALA A 49 18.20 -23.73 0.98
N ASP A 50 18.65 -24.96 0.75
CA ASP A 50 18.72 -26.03 1.76
C ASP A 50 19.93 -25.92 2.70
N LEU A 51 20.82 -24.94 2.50
CA LEU A 51 21.95 -24.72 3.39
C LEU A 51 21.54 -24.10 4.72
N THR A 52 22.21 -24.54 5.77
CA THR A 52 22.16 -23.94 7.11
C THR A 52 23.33 -23.00 7.35
N VAL A 53 23.15 -22.06 8.29
CA VAL A 53 24.17 -21.15 8.81
C VAL A 53 24.00 -20.95 10.31
N GLU A 54 25.04 -20.47 10.98
CA GLU A 54 25.00 -20.08 12.40
C GLU A 54 23.94 -18.99 12.65
N GLN A 55 23.15 -19.15 13.72
CA GLN A 55 22.11 -18.18 14.11
C GLN A 55 22.66 -16.75 14.27
N LEU A 56 23.82 -16.59 14.91
CA LEU A 56 24.47 -15.28 15.13
C LEU A 56 24.83 -14.59 13.79
N ARG A 57 25.29 -15.36 12.81
CA ARG A 57 25.59 -14.87 11.45
C ARG A 57 24.32 -14.41 10.72
N CYS A 58 23.20 -15.10 10.91
CA CYS A 58 21.88 -14.63 10.44
C CYS A 58 21.45 -13.33 11.12
N PHE A 59 21.55 -13.25 12.46
CA PHE A 59 21.11 -12.08 13.25
C PHE A 59 21.88 -10.80 12.89
N LEU A 60 23.19 -10.91 12.61
CA LEU A 60 24.03 -9.79 12.21
C LEU A 60 23.89 -9.37 10.73
N THR A 61 23.01 -10.01 9.95
CA THR A 61 22.73 -9.53 8.57
C THR A 61 22.05 -8.16 8.58
N PHE A 62 22.44 -7.27 7.67
CA PHE A 62 21.97 -5.88 7.65
C PHE A 62 20.43 -5.74 7.64
N TYR A 63 19.73 -6.65 6.97
CA TYR A 63 18.27 -6.65 6.92
C TYR A 63 17.61 -7.11 8.22
N MET A 64 18.27 -7.98 9.00
CA MET A 64 17.83 -8.30 10.36
C MET A 64 17.97 -7.11 11.31
N ILE A 65 19.07 -6.36 11.21
CA ILE A 65 19.26 -5.13 11.98
C ILE A 65 18.13 -4.13 11.65
N PHE A 66 17.81 -3.95 10.36
CA PHE A 66 16.69 -3.10 9.94
C PHE A 66 15.32 -3.59 10.43
N PHE A 67 15.03 -4.90 10.39
CA PHE A 67 13.79 -5.44 10.99
C PHE A 67 13.74 -5.22 12.50
N PHE A 68 14.82 -5.49 13.22
CA PHE A 68 14.86 -5.37 14.68
C PHE A 68 14.60 -3.93 15.16
N ILE A 69 15.22 -2.96 14.48
CA ILE A 69 15.02 -1.54 14.76
C ILE A 69 13.63 -1.11 14.28
N GLY A 70 13.21 -1.50 13.08
CA GLY A 70 11.90 -1.16 12.49
C GLY A 70 10.72 -1.64 13.33
N TYR A 71 10.72 -2.91 13.76
CA TYR A 71 9.65 -3.52 14.55
C TYR A 71 9.37 -2.75 15.84
N GLN A 72 10.41 -2.36 16.58
CA GLN A 72 10.30 -1.56 17.80
C GLN A 72 9.93 -0.10 17.49
N PHE A 73 10.62 0.52 16.53
CA PHE A 73 10.46 1.95 16.22
C PHE A 73 9.07 2.26 15.67
N THR A 74 8.52 1.39 14.81
CA THR A 74 7.13 1.45 14.33
C THR A 74 6.12 1.35 15.47
N ALA A 75 6.34 0.46 16.44
CA ALA A 75 5.46 0.30 17.60
C ALA A 75 5.48 1.55 18.49
N LEU A 76 6.67 2.01 18.88
CA LEU A 76 6.89 3.19 19.72
C LEU A 76 6.34 4.46 19.05
N MET A 77 6.60 4.67 17.76
CA MET A 77 6.07 5.81 17.02
C MET A 77 4.54 5.79 16.94
N THR A 78 3.91 4.62 16.79
CA THR A 78 2.44 4.49 16.80
C THR A 78 1.85 4.92 18.15
N PHE A 79 2.50 4.51 19.25
CA PHE A 79 2.10 4.90 20.61
C PHE A 79 2.31 6.40 20.87
N ILE A 80 3.49 6.94 20.57
CA ILE A 80 3.85 8.36 20.73
C ILE A 80 2.89 9.26 19.94
N VAL A 81 2.58 8.91 18.69
CA VAL A 81 1.60 9.62 17.85
C VAL A 81 0.22 9.65 18.53
N SER A 82 -0.21 8.53 19.10
CA SER A 82 -1.51 8.40 19.76
C SER A 82 -1.57 9.18 21.07
N PHE A 83 -0.46 9.25 21.81
CA PHE A 83 -0.32 10.03 23.04
C PHE A 83 -0.27 11.55 22.78
N ASP A 84 0.43 12.02 21.72
CA ASP A 84 0.35 13.42 21.26
C ASP A 84 -1.10 13.81 20.89
N ARG A 85 -1.87 12.89 20.28
CA ARG A 85 -3.29 13.12 20.02
C ARG A 85 -4.15 13.15 21.27
N PHE A 86 -3.82 12.37 22.30
CA PHE A 86 -4.49 12.43 23.60
C PHE A 86 -4.28 13.79 24.27
N ILE A 87 -3.01 14.20 24.42
CA ILE A 87 -2.65 15.50 25.02
C ILE A 87 -3.30 16.66 24.26
N ALA A 88 -3.25 16.66 22.91
CA ALA A 88 -3.85 17.72 22.10
C ALA A 88 -5.40 17.82 22.21
N VAL A 89 -6.09 16.74 22.60
CA VAL A 89 -7.55 16.71 22.73
C VAL A 89 -8.04 17.02 24.15
N PHE A 90 -7.26 16.67 25.18
CA PHE A 90 -7.60 16.96 26.58
C PHE A 90 -7.00 18.28 27.09
N TYR A 91 -5.80 18.66 26.62
CA TYR A 91 -5.05 19.85 27.05
C TYR A 91 -4.67 20.76 25.86
N PRO A 92 -5.67 21.34 25.15
CA PRO A 92 -5.41 22.16 23.97
C PRO A 92 -4.60 23.44 24.25
N THR A 93 -4.59 23.92 25.51
CA THR A 93 -3.71 25.01 25.98
C THR A 93 -2.24 24.66 25.85
N TYR A 94 -1.85 23.41 26.11
CA TYR A 94 -0.47 22.95 25.97
C TYR A 94 -0.01 22.94 24.50
N GLN A 95 -0.94 22.77 23.56
CA GLN A 95 -0.65 22.79 22.11
C GLN A 95 -0.29 24.18 21.57
N LEU A 96 -0.47 25.26 22.35
CA LEU A 96 -0.07 26.62 21.97
C LEU A 96 1.45 26.83 21.98
N TYR A 97 2.21 26.06 22.78
CA TYR A 97 3.65 26.23 22.93
C TYR A 97 4.44 25.43 21.86
N PRO A 98 5.14 26.10 20.91
CA PRO A 98 5.58 25.47 19.67
C PRO A 98 6.94 24.76 19.78
N HIS A 99 7.11 23.82 20.71
CA HIS A 99 8.36 23.10 20.94
C HIS A 99 8.68 22.05 19.85
N LYS A 100 8.98 22.52 18.63
CA LYS A 100 9.45 21.66 17.52
C LYS A 100 10.66 20.81 17.91
N ARG A 101 11.62 21.40 18.63
CA ARG A 101 12.83 20.71 19.13
C ARG A 101 12.44 19.48 19.97
N LEU A 102 11.45 19.60 20.86
CA LEU A 102 10.97 18.49 21.68
C LEU A 102 10.33 17.38 20.83
N ARG A 103 9.55 17.72 19.80
CA ARG A 103 8.96 16.72 18.88
C ARG A 103 10.04 15.92 18.13
N TYR A 104 11.12 16.58 17.67
CA TYR A 104 12.26 15.88 17.06
C TYR A 104 13.05 15.06 18.09
N LEU A 105 13.26 15.58 19.30
CA LEU A 105 13.93 14.85 20.39
C LEU A 105 13.18 13.56 20.75
N ILE A 106 11.84 13.60 20.85
CA ILE A 106 11.02 12.41 21.12
C ILE A 106 11.18 11.35 20.02
N ILE A 107 11.21 11.74 18.74
CA ILE A 107 11.45 10.80 17.63
C ILE A 107 12.86 10.22 17.70
N ALA A 108 13.87 11.05 18.01
CA ALA A 108 15.26 10.60 18.17
C ALA A 108 15.43 9.63 19.36
N LEU A 109 14.75 9.88 20.48
CA LEU A 109 14.74 8.98 21.64
C LEU A 109 14.07 7.63 21.33
N ALA A 110 12.97 7.61 20.56
CA ALA A 110 12.34 6.36 20.14
C ALA A 110 13.22 5.54 19.16
N ALA A 111 13.95 6.21 18.27
CA ALA A 111 14.94 5.56 17.41
C ALA A 111 16.14 5.04 18.22
N LEU A 112 16.66 5.85 19.15
CA LEU A 112 17.77 5.48 20.04
C LEU A 112 17.41 4.29 20.94
N TRP A 113 16.20 4.25 21.51
CA TRP A 113 15.69 3.10 22.26
C TRP A 113 15.70 1.82 21.41
N SER A 114 15.23 1.92 20.16
CA SER A 114 15.18 0.77 19.24
C SER A 114 16.58 0.25 18.88
N ILE A 115 17.57 1.15 18.79
CA ILE A 115 18.99 0.81 18.60
C ILE A 115 19.58 0.17 19.87
N ILE A 116 19.33 0.74 21.06
CA ILE A 116 19.78 0.17 22.34
C ILE A 116 19.21 -1.24 22.52
N GLY A 117 17.92 -1.44 22.25
CA GLY A 117 17.29 -2.77 22.30
C GLY A 117 17.92 -3.80 21.36
N PHE A 118 18.41 -3.37 20.19
CA PHE A 118 19.20 -4.24 19.29
C PHE A 118 20.54 -4.64 19.92
N PHE A 119 21.29 -3.69 20.49
CA PHE A 119 22.56 -3.99 21.18
C PHE A 119 22.34 -4.90 22.41
N SER A 120 21.29 -4.67 23.20
CA SER A 120 20.93 -5.55 24.32
C SER A 120 20.58 -6.98 23.85
N ALA A 121 19.84 -7.12 22.76
CA ALA A 121 19.52 -8.42 22.17
C ALA A 121 20.76 -9.14 21.59
N TRP A 122 21.70 -8.39 21.00
CA TRP A 122 22.97 -8.93 20.52
C TRP A 122 23.82 -9.49 21.68
N VAL A 123 24.01 -8.71 22.75
CA VAL A 123 24.74 -9.14 23.95
C VAL A 123 24.06 -10.34 24.62
N PHE A 124 22.73 -10.37 24.66
CA PHE A 124 21.98 -11.53 25.16
C PHE A 124 22.23 -12.80 24.33
N GLN A 125 22.18 -12.71 23.00
CA GLN A 125 22.46 -13.85 22.12
C GLN A 125 23.90 -14.35 22.27
N LEU A 126 24.89 -13.43 22.30
CA LEU A 126 26.30 -13.76 22.52
C LEU A 126 26.56 -14.52 23.83
N HIS A 127 25.72 -14.35 24.85
CA HIS A 127 25.92 -14.96 26.16
C HIS A 127 25.08 -16.23 26.40
N HIS A 128 23.94 -16.38 25.74
CA HIS A 128 22.99 -17.50 26.01
C HIS A 128 22.93 -18.57 24.92
N TYR A 129 23.45 -18.33 23.71
CA TYR A 129 23.36 -19.28 22.59
C TYR A 129 24.75 -19.71 22.11
N SER A 130 25.09 -20.98 22.35
CA SER A 130 26.26 -21.63 21.78
C SER A 130 26.19 -21.63 20.25
N SER A 131 27.35 -21.53 19.58
CA SER A 131 27.48 -21.40 18.12
C SER A 131 26.92 -22.56 17.29
N GLU A 132 26.50 -23.65 17.93
CA GLU A 132 26.05 -24.89 17.29
C GLU A 132 24.62 -24.81 16.72
N LEU A 133 23.80 -23.83 17.11
CA LEU A 133 22.43 -23.73 16.58
C LEU A 133 22.42 -23.23 15.13
N GLN A 134 22.32 -24.21 14.23
CA GLN A 134 22.15 -24.01 12.80
C GLN A 134 20.71 -23.63 12.45
N VAL A 135 20.55 -22.59 11.62
CA VAL A 135 19.26 -22.10 11.09
C VAL A 135 19.31 -22.04 9.56
N PRO A 136 18.15 -22.09 8.85
CA PRO A 136 18.15 -21.99 7.38
C PRO A 136 18.76 -20.67 6.88
N VAL A 137 19.56 -20.72 5.82
CA VAL A 137 20.29 -19.56 5.26
C VAL A 137 19.37 -18.41 4.81
N HIS A 138 18.08 -18.69 4.60
CA HIS A 138 17.05 -17.66 4.37
C HIS A 138 16.90 -16.65 5.52
N CYS A 139 17.37 -16.97 6.73
CA CYS A 139 17.25 -16.18 7.95
C CYS A 139 15.83 -15.60 8.14
N TYR A 140 14.88 -16.38 8.67
CA TYR A 140 13.56 -15.84 9.03
C TYR A 140 13.62 -15.18 10.42
N VAL A 141 12.92 -14.05 10.62
CA VAL A 141 13.08 -13.20 11.82
C VAL A 141 12.73 -13.96 13.12
N ALA A 142 11.76 -14.87 13.05
CA ALA A 142 11.35 -15.75 14.14
C ALA A 142 12.34 -16.89 14.46
N GLN A 143 13.30 -17.18 13.57
CA GLN A 143 14.31 -18.23 13.72
C GLN A 143 15.71 -17.65 14.03
N SER A 144 16.04 -16.49 13.45
CA SER A 144 17.32 -15.81 13.68
C SER A 144 17.41 -15.14 15.06
N ASN A 145 16.27 -14.86 15.71
CA ASN A 145 16.24 -14.32 17.07
C ASN A 145 15.99 -15.45 18.07
N ALA A 146 16.73 -15.43 19.19
CA ALA A 146 16.43 -16.27 20.35
C ALA A 146 14.96 -16.08 20.80
N GLN A 147 14.29 -17.16 21.20
CA GLN A 147 12.86 -17.16 21.54
C GLN A 147 12.42 -16.03 22.52
N PRO A 148 13.11 -15.73 23.64
CA PRO A 148 12.72 -14.63 24.53
C PRO A 148 12.88 -13.24 23.88
N VAL A 149 13.86 -13.07 22.98
CA VAL A 149 14.08 -11.83 22.23
C VAL A 149 12.96 -11.62 21.20
N TRP A 150 12.56 -12.69 20.51
CA TRP A 150 11.43 -12.66 19.57
C TRP A 150 10.10 -12.39 20.29
N ALA A 151 9.87 -13.02 21.45
CA ALA A 151 8.71 -12.76 22.30
C ALA A 151 8.68 -11.31 22.82
N TYR A 152 9.83 -10.72 23.18
CA TYR A 152 9.93 -9.29 23.52
C TYR A 152 9.55 -8.38 22.34
N LEU A 153 10.04 -8.66 21.13
CA LEU A 153 9.72 -7.85 19.93
C LEU A 153 8.22 -7.86 19.61
N ILE A 154 7.59 -9.04 19.61
CA ILE A 154 6.14 -9.17 19.41
C ILE A 154 5.39 -8.50 20.58
N GLY A 155 5.76 -8.81 21.83
CA GLY A 155 5.10 -8.30 23.03
C GLY A 155 5.09 -6.78 23.10
N LEU A 156 6.24 -6.13 22.88
CA LEU A 156 6.34 -4.67 22.81
C LEU A 156 5.40 -4.09 21.75
N ARG A 157 5.38 -4.67 20.55
CA ARG A 157 4.53 -4.22 19.44
C ARG A 157 3.04 -4.36 19.77
N VAL A 158 2.62 -5.54 20.24
CA VAL A 158 1.23 -5.83 20.61
C VAL A 158 0.77 -4.89 21.72
N VAL A 159 1.59 -4.69 22.77
CA VAL A 159 1.28 -3.77 23.87
C VAL A 159 1.18 -2.32 23.39
N CYS A 160 2.19 -1.79 22.68
CA CYS A 160 2.18 -0.40 22.21
C CYS A 160 1.02 -0.08 21.26
N ILE A 161 0.70 -0.96 20.31
CA ILE A 161 -0.41 -0.72 19.37
C ILE A 161 -1.77 -0.94 20.06
N THR A 162 -1.91 -1.92 20.96
CA THR A 162 -3.15 -2.09 21.73
C THR A 162 -3.41 -0.90 22.65
N ALA A 163 -2.40 -0.43 23.39
CA ALA A 163 -2.48 0.78 24.20
C ALA A 163 -2.84 2.02 23.35
N SER A 164 -2.28 2.12 22.13
CA SER A 164 -2.66 3.18 21.17
C SER A 164 -4.16 3.16 20.85
N VAL A 165 -4.72 1.98 20.59
CA VAL A 165 -6.15 1.80 20.26
C VAL A 165 -7.04 2.11 21.48
N VAL A 166 -6.65 1.68 22.68
CA VAL A 166 -7.35 2.01 23.93
C VAL A 166 -7.38 3.53 24.15
N ILE A 167 -6.27 4.24 23.91
CA ILE A 167 -6.18 5.71 24.00
C ILE A 167 -7.12 6.42 23.02
N TYR A 168 -7.46 5.84 21.86
CA TYR A 168 -8.44 6.43 20.94
C TYR A 168 -9.89 6.41 21.43
N ILE A 169 -10.24 5.56 22.41
CA ILE A 169 -11.60 5.48 22.96
C ILE A 169 -12.00 6.79 23.67
N PRO A 170 -11.28 7.29 24.70
CA PRO A 170 -11.61 8.56 25.37
C PRO A 170 -11.45 9.77 24.44
N ILE A 171 -10.49 9.75 23.50
CA ILE A 171 -10.37 10.76 22.44
C ILE A 171 -11.66 10.83 21.61
N GLY A 172 -12.20 9.68 21.20
CA GLY A 172 -13.44 9.56 20.44
C GLY A 172 -14.65 10.10 21.20
N PHE A 173 -14.75 9.82 22.50
CA PHE A 173 -15.80 10.38 23.37
C PHE A 173 -15.69 11.90 23.52
N LYS A 174 -14.51 12.44 23.83
CA LYS A 174 -14.29 13.89 23.99
C LYS A 174 -14.58 14.65 22.69
N ILE A 175 -14.17 14.11 21.54
CA ILE A 175 -14.50 14.68 20.22
C ILE A 175 -16.01 14.66 19.94
N ARG A 176 -16.73 13.58 20.30
CA ARG A 176 -18.20 13.52 20.16
C ARG A 176 -18.90 14.58 21.02
N HIS A 177 -18.43 14.82 22.25
CA HIS A 177 -18.95 15.86 23.13
C HIS A 177 -18.76 17.25 22.51
N VAL A 178 -17.52 17.60 22.16
CA VAL A 178 -17.17 18.90 21.54
C VAL A 178 -17.89 19.13 20.21
N LEU A 179 -18.31 18.08 19.50
CA LEU A 179 -19.15 18.19 18.30
C LEU A 179 -20.65 18.34 18.59
N ARG A 180 -21.14 17.96 19.77
CA ARG A 180 -22.55 18.12 20.21
C ARG A 180 -22.82 19.54 20.70
N ASP A 181 -21.92 20.10 21.49
CA ASP A 181 -22.08 21.44 22.10
C ASP A 181 -21.99 22.58 21.07
N ARG A 182 -21.53 22.27 19.86
CA ARG A 182 -21.12 23.23 18.83
C ARG A 182 -22.23 23.84 17.98
N ASN A 183 -23.49 23.65 18.34
CA ASN A 183 -24.63 24.23 17.60
C ASN A 183 -24.70 25.76 17.71
N GLY A 184 -24.00 26.40 18.66
CA GLY A 184 -24.17 27.84 18.95
C GLY A 184 -23.06 28.81 18.51
N HIS A 185 -21.81 28.40 18.24
CA HIS A 185 -20.68 29.35 18.18
C HIS A 185 -19.65 29.17 17.02
N PRO A 186 -19.13 30.27 16.44
CA PRO A 186 -18.37 30.27 15.18
C PRO A 186 -16.88 29.89 15.28
N ALA A 187 -16.37 29.45 16.44
CA ALA A 187 -14.98 29.00 16.66
C ALA A 187 -14.59 27.71 15.88
N SER A 188 -15.21 27.47 14.72
CA SER A 188 -15.39 26.15 14.15
C SER A 188 -14.17 25.59 13.42
N MET A 189 -13.40 26.46 12.75
CA MET A 189 -12.34 26.13 11.78
C MET A 189 -11.22 25.26 12.35
N GLN A 190 -10.63 25.63 13.48
CA GLN A 190 -9.42 24.98 14.00
C GLN A 190 -9.70 23.55 14.46
N ASN A 191 -10.73 23.32 15.28
CA ASN A 191 -11.09 21.98 15.71
C ASN A 191 -11.59 21.11 14.54
N ARG A 192 -12.16 21.71 13.46
CA ARG A 192 -12.47 20.96 12.21
C ARG A 192 -11.21 20.43 11.51
N LYS A 193 -10.07 21.14 11.59
CA LYS A 193 -8.77 20.62 11.13
C LYS A 193 -8.26 19.51 12.06
N LEU A 194 -8.24 19.76 13.38
CA LEU A 194 -7.79 18.80 14.39
C LEU A 194 -8.56 17.47 14.31
N VAL A 195 -9.89 17.51 14.30
CA VAL A 195 -10.76 16.32 14.19
C VAL A 195 -10.49 15.54 12.90
N ARG A 196 -10.24 16.20 11.76
CA ARG A 196 -9.88 15.52 10.50
C ARG A 196 -8.56 14.76 10.64
N ILE A 197 -7.58 15.34 11.32
CA ILE A 197 -6.25 14.75 11.52
C ILE A 197 -6.33 13.60 12.54
N THR A 198 -7.03 13.77 13.66
CA THR A 198 -7.26 12.67 14.63
C THR A 198 -8.02 11.50 14.02
N ILE A 199 -9.04 11.74 13.17
CA ILE A 199 -9.72 10.67 12.40
C ILE A 199 -8.76 9.97 11.42
N THR A 200 -7.83 10.72 10.81
CA THR A 200 -6.84 10.15 9.89
C THR A 200 -5.92 9.18 10.61
N ILE A 201 -5.42 9.59 11.78
CA ILE A 201 -4.47 8.80 12.57
C ILE A 201 -5.18 7.59 13.22
N ALA A 202 -6.40 7.76 13.74
CA ALA A 202 -7.19 6.65 14.26
C ALA A 202 -7.45 5.56 13.20
N ILE A 203 -7.54 5.93 11.90
CA ILE A 203 -7.62 4.97 10.80
C ILE A 203 -6.28 4.27 10.56
N THR A 204 -5.14 4.97 10.60
CA THR A 204 -3.82 4.29 10.49
C THR A 204 -3.54 3.37 11.69
N SER A 205 -3.98 3.73 12.90
CA SER A 205 -3.88 2.87 14.08
C SER A 205 -4.80 1.65 14.00
N LEU A 206 -6.02 1.80 13.43
CA LEU A 206 -6.90 0.67 13.14
C LEU A 206 -6.30 -0.26 12.07
N ILE A 207 -5.68 0.28 11.02
CA ILE A 207 -4.96 -0.49 10.00
C ILE A 207 -3.79 -1.25 10.61
N ALA A 208 -3.00 -0.62 11.49
CA ALA A 208 -1.92 -1.28 12.22
C ALA A 208 -2.42 -2.39 13.16
N LEU A 209 -3.58 -2.21 13.80
CA LEU A 209 -4.24 -3.27 14.57
C LEU A 209 -4.60 -4.46 13.66
N THR A 210 -5.23 -4.22 12.51
CA THR A 210 -5.70 -5.29 11.61
C THR A 210 -4.59 -5.99 10.81
N LEU A 211 -3.51 -5.27 10.47
CA LEU A 211 -2.46 -5.78 9.57
C LEU A 211 -1.13 -6.09 10.26
N LEU A 212 -0.99 -5.79 11.56
CA LEU A 212 0.14 -6.25 12.38
C LEU A 212 -0.36 -7.02 13.60
N VAL A 213 -1.12 -6.38 14.50
CA VAL A 213 -1.45 -6.98 15.81
C VAL A 213 -2.26 -8.26 15.71
N ILE A 214 -3.26 -8.33 14.82
CA ILE A 214 -4.03 -9.57 14.63
C ILE A 214 -3.12 -10.71 14.09
N PRO A 215 -2.36 -10.53 12.99
CA PRO A 215 -1.30 -11.45 12.58
C PRO A 215 -0.32 -11.85 13.70
N ASP A 216 0.24 -10.88 14.41
CA ASP A 216 1.26 -11.11 15.46
C ASP A 216 0.69 -11.93 16.63
N ILE A 217 -0.57 -11.72 17.02
CA ILE A 217 -1.29 -12.52 18.03
C ILE A 217 -1.53 -13.95 17.52
N LEU A 218 -1.97 -14.13 16.27
CA LEU A 218 -2.21 -15.45 15.68
C LEU A 218 -0.92 -16.29 15.62
N VAL A 219 0.21 -15.66 15.31
CA VAL A 219 1.54 -16.30 15.33
C VAL A 219 2.01 -16.60 16.75
N LEU A 220 1.84 -15.67 17.70
CA LEU A 220 2.34 -15.81 19.08
C LEU A 220 1.66 -16.96 19.84
N PHE A 221 0.37 -17.17 19.62
CA PHE A 221 -0.42 -18.23 20.28
C PHE A 221 -0.60 -19.50 19.43
N ASP A 222 0.03 -19.56 18.25
CA ASP A 222 -0.12 -20.63 17.24
C ASP A 222 -1.57 -21.12 17.02
N ILE A 223 -2.51 -20.17 16.97
CA ILE A 223 -3.94 -20.49 16.94
C ILE A 223 -4.24 -21.30 15.68
N ALA A 224 -4.76 -22.52 15.87
CA ALA A 224 -5.00 -23.52 14.81
C ALA A 224 -3.77 -23.87 13.95
N GLY A 225 -2.54 -23.76 14.47
CA GLY A 225 -1.32 -24.11 13.75
C GLY A 225 -0.88 -23.05 12.73
N LEU A 226 -1.38 -21.81 12.84
CA LEU A 226 -1.13 -20.76 11.84
C LEU A 226 0.33 -20.24 11.82
N SER A 227 1.20 -20.63 12.75
CA SER A 227 2.66 -20.38 12.71
C SER A 227 3.31 -20.81 11.39
N ARG A 228 2.78 -21.87 10.75
CA ARG A 228 3.22 -22.35 9.43
C ARG A 228 3.09 -21.27 8.34
N TYR A 229 2.16 -20.33 8.50
CA TYR A 229 1.87 -19.25 7.54
C TYR A 229 2.55 -17.91 7.90
N HIS A 230 3.64 -17.92 8.70
CA HIS A 230 4.40 -16.72 9.07
C HIS A 230 4.82 -15.85 7.86
N VAL A 231 5.09 -16.45 6.69
CA VAL A 231 5.40 -15.72 5.44
C VAL A 231 4.20 -14.90 4.95
N PHE A 232 2.98 -15.45 5.02
CA PHE A 232 1.75 -14.75 4.64
C PHE A 232 1.47 -13.56 5.59
N PHE A 233 1.66 -13.75 6.89
CA PHE A 233 1.54 -12.67 7.88
C PHE A 233 2.59 -11.55 7.68
N TYR A 234 3.84 -11.91 7.37
CA TYR A 234 4.91 -10.98 6.98
C TYR A 234 4.53 -10.16 5.73
N LEU A 235 3.79 -10.74 4.78
CA LEU A 235 3.30 -10.06 3.57
C LEU A 235 2.06 -9.18 3.84
N ILE A 236 1.21 -9.53 4.81
CA ILE A 236 0.19 -8.62 5.35
C ILE A 236 0.86 -7.40 6.01
N GLY A 237 1.96 -7.63 6.75
CA GLY A 237 2.79 -6.58 7.35
C GLY A 237 3.40 -5.60 6.33
N LEU A 238 3.82 -6.09 5.15
CA LEU A 238 4.25 -5.24 4.03
C LEU A 238 3.14 -4.30 3.54
N ASN A 239 1.92 -4.83 3.38
CA ASN A 239 0.78 -4.06 2.90
C ASN A 239 0.36 -2.91 3.84
N LYS A 240 0.68 -2.97 5.14
CA LYS A 240 0.48 -1.88 6.10
C LYS A 240 1.22 -0.60 5.73
N CYS A 241 2.44 -0.68 5.18
CA CYS A 241 3.18 0.51 4.77
C CYS A 241 2.52 1.21 3.56
N PHE A 242 2.04 0.44 2.58
CA PHE A 242 1.25 0.97 1.46
C PHE A 242 -0.09 1.57 1.92
N ALA A 243 -0.78 0.90 2.86
CA ALA A 243 -2.04 1.40 3.43
C ALA A 243 -1.87 2.71 4.23
N ASN A 244 -0.75 2.88 4.95
CA ASN A 244 -0.39 4.15 5.59
C ASN A 244 -0.20 5.28 4.55
N ILE A 245 0.61 5.04 3.51
CA ILE A 245 0.87 6.00 2.43
C ILE A 245 -0.44 6.40 1.72
N PHE A 246 -1.31 5.42 1.45
CA PHE A 246 -2.67 5.63 0.93
C PHE A 246 -3.44 6.59 1.85
N VAL A 247 -3.63 6.25 3.13
CA VAL A 247 -4.44 7.05 4.06
C VAL A 247 -3.91 8.48 4.21
N TYR A 248 -2.60 8.68 4.34
CA TYR A 248 -2.02 10.03 4.42
C TYR A 248 -2.27 10.84 3.15
N THR A 249 -2.01 10.27 1.97
CA THR A 249 -2.19 10.97 0.69
C THR A 249 -3.67 11.25 0.41
N PHE A 250 -4.60 10.42 0.89
CA PHE A 250 -6.05 10.62 0.76
C PHE A 250 -6.66 11.62 1.75
N ARG A 251 -6.16 11.67 2.97
CA ARG A 251 -6.70 12.56 4.02
C ARG A 251 -6.06 13.94 4.04
N GLN A 252 -4.77 14.07 3.74
CA GLN A 252 -4.06 15.34 3.83
C GLN A 252 -4.09 16.11 2.51
N HIS A 253 -4.94 17.14 2.47
CA HIS A 253 -5.01 18.07 1.34
C HIS A 253 -3.68 18.81 1.13
N GLU A 254 -3.04 19.29 2.20
CA GLU A 254 -1.79 20.06 2.11
C GLU A 254 -0.64 19.20 1.57
N LEU A 255 -0.49 17.97 2.06
CA LEU A 255 0.52 17.03 1.55
C LEU A 255 0.33 16.77 0.04
N ARG A 256 -0.92 16.57 -0.39
CA ARG A 256 -1.26 16.40 -1.82
C ARG A 256 -1.01 17.67 -2.63
N LYS A 257 -1.29 18.86 -2.08
CA LYS A 257 -1.01 20.12 -2.73
C LYS A 257 0.50 20.29 -2.94
N THR A 258 1.30 20.14 -1.88
CA THR A 258 2.77 20.21 -1.98
C THR A 258 3.35 19.15 -2.92
N LEU A 259 2.80 17.92 -2.94
CA LEU A 259 3.20 16.89 -3.91
C LEU A 259 2.88 17.28 -5.36
N VAL A 260 1.70 17.86 -5.62
CA VAL A 260 1.31 18.34 -6.97
C VAL A 260 2.12 19.57 -7.39
N ASP A 261 2.38 20.49 -6.46
CA ASP A 261 3.22 21.68 -6.71
C ASP A 261 4.67 21.25 -7.00
N TYR A 262 5.21 20.27 -6.27
CA TYR A 262 6.51 19.67 -6.53
C TYR A 262 6.54 18.98 -7.91
N LEU A 263 5.63 18.05 -8.20
CA LEU A 263 5.49 17.36 -9.50
C LEU A 263 5.09 18.28 -10.69
N LYS A 264 4.82 19.55 -10.44
CA LYS A 264 4.61 20.59 -11.45
C LYS A 264 5.91 21.38 -11.66
N ASN A 265 6.58 21.81 -10.58
CA ASN A 265 7.89 22.47 -10.68
C ASN A 265 8.94 21.55 -11.28
N ASP A 266 8.97 20.29 -10.86
CA ASP A 266 9.85 19.24 -11.38
C ASP A 266 9.68 19.07 -12.90
N ARG A 267 8.43 19.05 -13.38
CA ARG A 267 8.09 19.01 -14.81
C ARG A 267 8.39 20.32 -15.56
N GLN A 268 8.53 21.43 -14.85
CA GLN A 268 8.94 22.72 -15.40
C GLN A 268 10.47 22.83 -15.47
N ILE A 269 11.18 22.21 -14.53
CA ILE A 269 12.63 21.96 -14.60
C ILE A 269 12.92 21.01 -15.76
N GLU A 270 12.22 19.88 -15.85
CA GLU A 270 12.28 18.91 -16.97
C GLU A 270 12.03 19.60 -18.32
N SER A 271 11.01 20.47 -18.44
CA SER A 271 10.80 21.22 -19.68
C SER A 271 11.94 22.20 -19.99
N ASN A 272 12.54 22.83 -18.98
CA ASN A 272 13.68 23.73 -19.18
C ASN A 272 14.97 22.94 -19.50
N PHE A 273 15.13 21.73 -18.95
CA PHE A 273 16.23 20.82 -19.22
C PHE A 273 16.15 20.29 -20.65
N LEU A 274 14.95 19.92 -21.11
CA LEU A 274 14.68 19.54 -22.51
C LEU A 274 14.87 20.69 -23.52
N TRP A 275 14.94 21.96 -23.07
CA TRP A 275 15.39 23.09 -23.89
C TRP A 275 16.90 23.34 -23.82
N ALA A 276 17.59 22.82 -22.80
CA ALA A 276 19.05 22.94 -22.63
C ALA A 276 19.80 21.74 -23.23
N GLU A 277 19.20 20.55 -23.23
CA GLU A 277 19.81 19.28 -23.63
C GLU A 277 19.75 19.04 -25.15
N GLN A 278 19.94 20.09 -25.95
CA GLN A 278 20.20 20.01 -27.39
C GLN A 278 21.70 19.81 -27.68
N SER A 279 22.39 19.04 -26.83
CA SER A 279 23.83 18.75 -26.90
C SER A 279 24.10 17.29 -26.54
N PRO A 280 24.79 16.50 -27.39
CA PRO A 280 24.83 15.05 -27.23
C PRO A 280 25.96 14.57 -26.32
N ARG A 281 25.61 13.89 -25.22
CA ARG A 281 26.48 12.85 -24.64
C ARG A 281 25.69 11.79 -23.85
N LYS A 282 25.76 10.53 -24.30
CA LYS A 282 25.13 9.38 -23.62
C LYS A 282 25.69 9.20 -22.20
N LYS A 283 24.82 8.86 -21.26
CA LYS A 283 25.12 7.92 -20.17
C LYS A 283 23.91 7.02 -19.94
N GLU A 284 24.18 5.73 -19.73
CA GLU A 284 23.16 4.74 -19.40
C GLU A 284 22.97 4.69 -17.88
N PHE A 285 21.78 4.32 -17.42
CA PHE A 285 21.48 4.10 -16.01
C PHE A 285 20.68 2.81 -15.85
N ILE A 286 21.22 1.88 -15.08
CA ILE A 286 20.62 0.57 -14.81
C ILE A 286 19.65 0.72 -13.63
N PHE A 287 18.47 0.08 -13.71
CA PHE A 287 17.47 0.07 -12.65
C PHE A 287 16.87 -1.34 -12.50
N LEU A 288 16.76 -1.83 -11.25
CA LEU A 288 16.46 -3.24 -10.95
C LEU A 288 15.31 -3.37 -9.91
N PRO A 289 14.23 -4.12 -10.19
CA PRO A 289 13.11 -4.32 -9.24
C PRO A 289 12.94 -5.78 -8.72
N THR A 290 12.62 -5.93 -7.42
CA THR A 290 12.25 -7.18 -6.68
C THR A 290 11.44 -6.82 -5.41
N MET A 291 10.77 -7.68 -4.60
CA MET A 291 10.36 -9.11 -4.68
C MET A 291 8.80 -9.19 -4.78
N LEU A 292 7.97 -10.20 -4.41
CA LEU A 292 8.00 -11.55 -3.77
C LEU A 292 6.70 -12.29 -4.20
N GLU A 293 6.17 -13.31 -3.49
CA GLU A 293 4.76 -13.75 -3.62
C GLU A 293 4.09 -14.06 -2.27
N MET A 294 2.75 -14.13 -2.27
CA MET A 294 1.86 -14.75 -1.28
C MET A 294 1.18 -16.00 -1.85
N THR A 295 0.90 -16.99 -1.00
CA THR A 295 -0.34 -17.81 -0.96
C THR A 295 -0.38 -18.47 0.44
N THR A 296 -1.45 -19.10 0.95
CA THR A 296 -2.66 -19.70 0.33
C THR A 296 -3.94 -19.32 1.08
N GLU A 297 -4.95 -18.82 0.36
CA GLU A 297 -6.41 -18.88 0.68
C GLU A 297 -7.22 -18.34 -0.54
N LEU A 298 -6.74 -18.58 -1.77
CA LEU A 298 -7.17 -17.83 -2.97
C LEU A 298 -7.98 -18.62 -4.01
N LYS A 299 -8.28 -19.92 -3.82
CA LYS A 299 -8.90 -20.75 -4.88
C LYS A 299 -10.26 -20.26 -5.44
N GLN A 300 -10.98 -19.39 -4.74
CA GLN A 300 -12.14 -18.65 -5.28
C GLN A 300 -11.85 -17.17 -5.60
N ILE A 301 -10.86 -16.56 -4.93
CA ILE A 301 -10.52 -15.14 -5.10
C ILE A 301 -9.70 -14.91 -6.38
N GLU A 302 -8.78 -15.81 -6.73
CA GLU A 302 -7.93 -15.70 -7.93
C GLU A 302 -8.72 -15.64 -9.24
N PHE A 303 -9.73 -16.49 -9.38
CA PHE A 303 -10.61 -16.51 -10.54
C PHE A 303 -11.41 -15.20 -10.66
N ILE A 304 -11.93 -14.70 -9.53
CA ILE A 304 -12.59 -13.40 -9.46
C ILE A 304 -11.58 -12.29 -9.79
N LEU A 305 -10.36 -12.34 -9.28
CA LEU A 305 -9.34 -11.31 -9.49
C LEU A 305 -8.85 -11.26 -10.95
N TYR A 306 -8.71 -12.41 -11.62
CA TYR A 306 -8.33 -12.45 -13.04
C TYR A 306 -9.45 -11.89 -13.94
N ILE A 307 -10.71 -12.26 -13.67
CA ILE A 307 -11.88 -11.69 -14.38
C ILE A 307 -12.04 -10.20 -14.09
N VAL A 308 -11.82 -9.78 -12.85
CA VAL A 308 -11.85 -8.37 -12.44
C VAL A 308 -10.65 -7.60 -12.98
N GLU A 309 -9.46 -8.19 -13.13
CA GLU A 309 -8.29 -7.51 -13.69
C GLU A 309 -8.39 -7.38 -15.21
N ALA A 310 -8.81 -8.42 -15.93
CA ALA A 310 -9.12 -8.34 -17.36
C ALA A 310 -10.28 -7.36 -17.61
N GLY A 311 -11.34 -7.46 -16.80
CA GLY A 311 -12.49 -6.56 -16.83
C GLY A 311 -12.13 -5.11 -16.51
N LEU A 312 -11.27 -4.85 -15.52
CA LEU A 312 -10.75 -3.51 -15.20
C LEU A 312 -9.82 -2.99 -16.29
N CYS A 313 -8.92 -3.82 -16.81
CA CYS A 313 -7.99 -3.37 -17.84
C CYS A 313 -8.72 -2.99 -19.13
N LEU A 314 -9.81 -3.70 -19.49
CA LEU A 314 -10.65 -3.27 -20.60
C LEU A 314 -11.62 -2.15 -20.22
N ALA A 315 -12.16 -2.11 -19.00
CA ALA A 315 -12.98 -0.99 -18.52
C ALA A 315 -12.20 0.33 -18.51
N ASP A 316 -10.92 0.31 -18.14
CA ASP A 316 -10.01 1.45 -18.20
C ASP A 316 -9.83 1.95 -19.65
N THR A 317 -9.74 1.03 -20.63
CA THR A 317 -9.76 1.37 -22.06
C THR A 317 -11.12 1.90 -22.52
N ILE A 318 -12.23 1.31 -22.06
CA ILE A 318 -13.60 1.69 -22.41
C ILE A 318 -13.96 3.08 -21.87
N ASP A 319 -13.59 3.40 -20.63
CA ASP A 319 -13.81 4.73 -20.02
C ASP A 319 -12.98 5.80 -20.75
N ALA A 320 -11.75 5.46 -21.16
CA ALA A 320 -10.94 6.33 -22.01
C ALA A 320 -11.62 6.62 -23.35
N PHE A 321 -12.15 5.58 -24.02
CA PHE A 321 -12.80 5.67 -25.33
C PHE A 321 -14.18 6.35 -25.29
N GLY A 322 -14.98 6.01 -24.27
CA GLY A 322 -16.35 6.50 -24.07
C GLY A 322 -16.41 7.96 -23.65
N TYR A 323 -15.37 8.48 -22.99
CA TYR A 323 -15.21 9.93 -22.83
C TYR A 323 -14.67 10.61 -24.09
N PHE A 324 -13.88 9.92 -24.93
CA PHE A 324 -13.35 10.45 -26.20
C PHE A 324 -14.44 10.69 -27.24
N THR A 325 -15.52 9.91 -27.17
CA THR A 325 -16.63 9.92 -28.12
C THR A 325 -17.93 10.32 -27.42
N ALA A 326 -18.23 11.61 -27.39
CA ALA A 326 -19.40 12.19 -26.70
C ALA A 326 -20.79 11.81 -27.29
N GLY A 327 -20.83 10.76 -28.11
CA GLY A 327 -22.03 10.12 -28.66
C GLY A 327 -22.00 8.58 -28.63
N ILE A 328 -21.00 7.94 -27.98
CA ILE A 328 -21.07 6.49 -27.75
C ILE A 328 -22.26 6.19 -26.83
N LYS A 329 -23.24 5.47 -27.36
CA LYS A 329 -24.38 4.95 -26.60
C LYS A 329 -23.85 3.97 -25.56
N ARG A 330 -24.46 3.93 -24.35
CA ARG A 330 -24.10 2.99 -23.26
C ARG A 330 -23.99 1.54 -23.75
N THR A 331 -24.81 1.17 -24.76
CA THR A 331 -24.78 -0.15 -25.40
C THR A 331 -23.40 -0.57 -25.91
N ALA A 332 -22.56 0.35 -26.41
CA ALA A 332 -21.21 0.00 -26.86
C ALA A 332 -20.23 -0.23 -25.69
N MET A 333 -20.36 0.52 -24.58
CA MET A 333 -19.58 0.23 -23.36
C MET A 333 -19.93 -1.17 -22.83
N TYR A 334 -21.23 -1.50 -22.77
CA TYR A 334 -21.69 -2.83 -22.39
C TYR A 334 -21.24 -3.90 -23.40
N ALA A 335 -21.27 -3.64 -24.70
CA ALA A 335 -20.84 -4.60 -25.72
C ALA A 335 -19.34 -4.93 -25.61
N VAL A 336 -18.48 -3.94 -25.39
CA VAL A 336 -17.03 -4.18 -25.23
C VAL A 336 -16.73 -4.86 -23.89
N GLY A 337 -17.43 -4.49 -22.81
CA GLY A 337 -17.32 -5.18 -21.51
C GLY A 337 -17.81 -6.63 -21.54
N MET A 338 -18.92 -6.90 -22.22
CA MET A 338 -19.40 -8.27 -22.48
C MET A 338 -18.43 -9.03 -23.40
N GLY A 339 -17.82 -8.35 -24.38
CA GLY A 339 -16.77 -8.91 -25.23
C GLY A 339 -15.57 -9.41 -24.42
N ALA A 340 -15.07 -8.61 -23.46
CA ALA A 340 -14.04 -9.05 -22.51
C ALA A 340 -14.47 -10.32 -21.76
N PHE A 341 -15.66 -10.31 -21.18
CA PHE A 341 -16.15 -11.39 -20.34
C PHE A 341 -16.34 -12.70 -21.12
N VAL A 342 -16.95 -12.63 -22.31
CA VAL A 342 -17.10 -13.77 -23.23
C VAL A 342 -15.73 -14.27 -23.70
N TRP A 343 -14.79 -13.37 -24.03
CA TRP A 343 -13.43 -13.76 -24.43
C TRP A 343 -12.68 -14.48 -23.30
N SER A 344 -12.80 -14.00 -22.06
CA SER A 344 -12.24 -14.67 -20.87
C SER A 344 -12.84 -16.06 -20.64
N ILE A 345 -14.17 -16.20 -20.79
CA ILE A 345 -14.85 -17.50 -20.69
C ILE A 345 -14.41 -18.46 -21.81
N VAL A 346 -14.36 -18.00 -23.06
CA VAL A 346 -13.93 -18.82 -24.20
C VAL A 346 -12.48 -19.25 -24.04
N THR A 347 -11.58 -18.34 -23.63
CA THR A 347 -10.17 -18.66 -23.34
C THR A 347 -10.08 -19.71 -22.23
N TYR A 348 -10.83 -19.56 -21.14
CA TYR A 348 -10.87 -20.53 -20.04
C TYR A 348 -11.39 -21.91 -20.50
N ILE A 349 -12.47 -21.97 -21.27
CA ILE A 349 -13.04 -23.23 -21.80
C ILE A 349 -12.03 -23.92 -22.73
N VAL A 350 -11.36 -23.18 -23.62
CA VAL A 350 -10.32 -23.72 -24.50
C VAL A 350 -9.15 -24.27 -23.67
N THR A 351 -8.62 -23.50 -22.73
CA THR A 351 -7.56 -23.95 -21.80
C THR A 351 -7.96 -25.22 -21.06
N TYR A 352 -9.19 -25.29 -20.52
CA TYR A 352 -9.67 -26.45 -19.78
C TYR A 352 -9.81 -27.69 -20.68
N VAL A 353 -10.52 -27.57 -21.81
CA VAL A 353 -10.86 -28.69 -22.69
C VAL A 353 -9.63 -29.30 -23.36
N PHE A 354 -8.69 -28.46 -23.84
CA PHE A 354 -7.52 -28.96 -24.58
C PHE A 354 -6.40 -29.49 -23.68
N PHE A 355 -6.25 -28.99 -22.45
CA PHE A 355 -5.05 -29.27 -21.64
C PHE A 355 -5.30 -29.99 -20.32
N MET A 356 -6.43 -29.77 -19.63
CA MET A 356 -6.72 -30.50 -18.37
C MET A 356 -7.08 -31.96 -18.62
N ARG A 357 -7.57 -32.30 -19.82
CA ARG A 357 -8.03 -33.65 -20.19
C ARG A 357 -6.90 -34.69 -20.34
N GLY A 358 -5.64 -34.26 -20.43
CA GLY A 358 -4.48 -35.14 -20.61
C GLY A 358 -3.51 -35.24 -19.42
N SER A 359 -3.73 -34.51 -18.33
CA SER A 359 -2.77 -34.44 -17.21
C SER A 359 -2.97 -35.57 -16.20
N THR A 360 -2.15 -36.61 -16.26
CA THR A 360 -2.23 -37.78 -15.37
C THR A 360 -1.39 -37.62 -14.10
N GLY A 361 -2.03 -37.24 -13.00
CA GLY A 361 -1.60 -37.62 -11.64
C GLY A 361 -0.28 -37.04 -11.10
N GLY A 362 0.27 -35.99 -11.70
CA GLY A 362 1.48 -35.34 -11.19
C GLY A 362 1.31 -34.74 -9.78
N SER A 363 2.35 -34.80 -8.96
CA SER A 363 2.38 -34.21 -7.61
C SER A 363 2.57 -32.68 -7.68
N ILE A 364 1.47 -31.94 -7.68
CA ILE A 364 1.44 -30.47 -7.67
C ILE A 364 1.89 -29.94 -6.29
N SER A 365 2.57 -28.79 -6.23
CA SER A 365 2.92 -28.17 -4.95
C SER A 365 1.68 -27.76 -4.15
N ALA A 366 1.83 -27.70 -2.81
CA ALA A 366 0.76 -27.29 -1.91
C ALA A 366 0.26 -25.85 -2.16
N PHE A 367 1.06 -25.00 -2.80
CA PHE A 367 0.72 -23.61 -3.13
C PHE A 367 -0.20 -23.49 -4.35
N CYS A 368 -0.29 -24.53 -5.20
CA CYS A 368 -1.19 -24.57 -6.35
C CYS A 368 -0.94 -23.42 -7.35
N PHE A 369 0.31 -23.06 -7.62
CA PHE A 369 0.64 -21.97 -8.54
C PHE A 369 0.19 -22.26 -9.98
N MET A 370 -0.32 -21.24 -10.67
CA MET A 370 -0.82 -21.39 -12.05
C MET A 370 0.27 -21.89 -13.02
N ALA A 371 1.53 -21.53 -12.79
CA ALA A 371 2.69 -21.99 -13.58
C ALA A 371 3.03 -23.49 -13.37
N GLU A 372 2.59 -24.09 -12.26
CA GLU A 372 2.83 -25.50 -11.92
C GLU A 372 1.62 -26.39 -12.24
N ILE A 373 0.41 -25.84 -12.13
CA ILE A 373 -0.84 -26.56 -12.48
C ILE A 373 -1.00 -26.69 -13.99
N LEU A 374 -0.71 -25.62 -14.74
CA LEU A 374 -0.89 -25.60 -16.18
C LEU A 374 0.35 -26.18 -16.88
N PRO A 375 0.20 -27.01 -17.93
CA PRO A 375 1.32 -27.38 -18.79
C PRO A 375 2.01 -26.12 -19.32
N SER A 376 3.35 -26.13 -19.39
CA SER A 376 4.16 -24.93 -19.70
C SER A 376 3.76 -24.22 -21.00
N GLN A 377 3.32 -24.97 -22.01
CA GLN A 377 2.76 -24.43 -23.26
C GLN A 377 1.54 -23.53 -23.04
N VAL A 378 0.66 -23.89 -22.10
CA VAL A 378 -0.54 -23.13 -21.73
C VAL A 378 -0.17 -21.88 -20.94
N PHE A 379 0.73 -22.01 -19.98
CA PHE A 379 1.21 -20.88 -19.19
C PHE A 379 1.87 -19.84 -20.11
N ASN A 380 2.73 -20.28 -21.02
CA ASN A 380 3.36 -19.42 -22.03
C ASN A 380 2.35 -18.83 -23.02
N PHE A 381 1.28 -19.55 -23.39
CA PHE A 381 0.19 -19.01 -24.21
C PHE A 381 -0.57 -17.90 -23.49
N LEU A 382 -1.00 -18.13 -22.24
CA LEU A 382 -1.72 -17.12 -21.43
C LEU A 382 -0.85 -15.89 -21.15
N LEU A 383 0.46 -16.10 -20.88
CA LEU A 383 1.42 -15.02 -20.68
C LEU A 383 1.64 -14.23 -21.98
N GLY A 384 1.85 -14.91 -23.11
CA GLY A 384 1.97 -14.29 -24.43
C GLY A 384 0.71 -13.52 -24.84
N GLN A 385 -0.48 -14.06 -24.53
CA GLN A 385 -1.76 -13.38 -24.74
C GLN A 385 -1.87 -12.10 -23.90
N ARG A 386 -1.48 -12.15 -22.62
CA ARG A 386 -1.47 -11.00 -21.70
C ARG A 386 -0.47 -9.92 -22.19
N LEU A 387 0.74 -10.33 -22.54
CA LEU A 387 1.78 -9.46 -23.12
C LEU A 387 1.30 -8.78 -24.41
N LEU A 388 0.71 -9.53 -25.33
CA LEU A 388 0.19 -9.01 -26.60
C LEU A 388 -0.97 -8.02 -26.37
N LEU A 389 -1.92 -8.33 -25.49
CA LEU A 389 -3.05 -7.45 -25.19
C LEU A 389 -2.61 -6.13 -24.53
N ILE A 390 -1.69 -6.17 -23.56
CA ILE A 390 -1.21 -4.94 -22.91
C ILE A 390 -0.34 -4.13 -23.88
N THR A 391 0.52 -4.80 -24.67
CA THR A 391 1.35 -4.13 -25.70
C THR A 391 0.47 -3.45 -26.75
N ALA A 392 -0.57 -4.12 -27.25
CA ALA A 392 -1.54 -3.54 -28.18
C ALA A 392 -2.29 -2.35 -27.55
N SER A 393 -2.71 -2.47 -26.29
CA SER A 393 -3.35 -1.36 -25.56
C SER A 393 -2.44 -0.13 -25.44
N VAL A 394 -1.16 -0.32 -25.11
CA VAL A 394 -0.15 0.77 -25.07
C VAL A 394 0.10 1.36 -26.47
N ALA A 395 0.22 0.51 -27.50
CA ALA A 395 0.43 0.95 -28.89
C ALA A 395 -0.74 1.77 -29.44
N VAL A 396 -1.99 1.41 -29.12
CA VAL A 396 -3.19 2.19 -29.46
C VAL A 396 -3.29 3.47 -28.62
N TYR A 397 -2.85 3.44 -27.37
CA TYR A 397 -2.93 4.58 -26.45
C TYR A 397 -1.97 5.73 -26.81
N ILE A 398 -0.77 5.43 -27.34
CA ILE A 398 0.24 6.44 -27.70
C ILE A 398 -0.28 7.45 -28.74
N PRO A 399 -0.83 7.05 -29.91
CA PRO A 399 -1.47 7.97 -30.87
C PRO A 399 -2.60 8.81 -30.29
N ILE A 400 -3.39 8.27 -29.35
CA ILE A 400 -4.48 9.00 -28.68
C ILE A 400 -3.90 10.17 -27.86
N VAL A 401 -2.82 9.93 -27.11
CA VAL A 401 -2.12 10.98 -26.34
C VAL A 401 -1.49 12.03 -27.28
N PHE A 402 -0.86 11.61 -28.38
CA PHE A 402 -0.29 12.55 -29.36
C PHE A 402 -1.36 13.42 -30.04
N ARG A 403 -2.46 12.83 -30.51
CA ARG A 403 -3.58 13.56 -31.11
C ARG A 403 -4.20 14.55 -30.13
N MET A 404 -4.33 14.17 -28.86
CA MET A 404 -4.76 15.10 -27.81
C MET A 404 -3.75 16.21 -27.54
N LYS A 405 -2.44 15.93 -27.52
CA LYS A 405 -1.40 16.96 -27.37
C LYS A 405 -1.45 17.98 -28.50
N ALA A 406 -1.78 17.55 -29.73
CA ALA A 406 -2.00 18.42 -30.88
C ALA A 406 -3.28 19.28 -30.75
N ILE A 407 -4.43 18.68 -30.43
CA ILE A 407 -5.69 19.42 -30.20
C ILE A 407 -5.57 20.41 -29.03
N LEU A 408 -4.77 20.09 -28.01
CA LEU A 408 -4.46 20.99 -26.90
C LEU A 408 -3.46 22.11 -27.24
N LYS A 409 -2.92 22.15 -28.46
CA LYS A 409 -2.02 23.20 -28.98
C LYS A 409 -2.72 24.19 -29.91
N SER A 410 -3.88 23.83 -30.49
CA SER A 410 -4.72 24.76 -31.26
C SER A 410 -5.58 25.62 -30.33
N ASP A 411 -5.10 26.82 -30.00
CA ASP A 411 -5.58 27.64 -28.88
C ASP A 411 -6.91 28.41 -29.11
N SER A 412 -7.62 28.16 -30.20
CA SER A 412 -8.72 29.03 -30.68
C SER A 412 -10.02 28.99 -29.86
N LEU A 413 -10.29 27.92 -29.10
CA LEU A 413 -11.59 27.70 -28.45
C LEU A 413 -11.55 27.86 -26.92
N ARG A 414 -11.57 29.13 -26.46
CA ARG A 414 -11.63 29.47 -25.01
C ARG A 414 -12.80 28.81 -24.27
N HIS A 415 -13.98 28.66 -24.87
CA HIS A 415 -15.14 28.03 -24.22
C HIS A 415 -14.97 26.52 -23.98
N GLU A 416 -14.22 25.80 -24.83
CA GLU A 416 -13.96 24.37 -24.63
C GLU A 416 -12.97 24.07 -23.49
N GLN A 417 -12.24 25.08 -22.98
CA GLN A 417 -11.26 24.89 -21.91
C GLN A 417 -11.83 24.19 -20.67
N ALA A 418 -13.09 24.42 -20.30
CA ALA A 418 -13.72 23.76 -19.15
C ALA A 418 -13.90 22.24 -19.37
N ARG A 419 -14.26 21.83 -20.60
CA ARG A 419 -14.40 20.43 -21.02
C ARG A 419 -13.02 19.77 -21.14
N SER A 420 -12.11 20.44 -21.84
CA SER A 420 -10.69 20.09 -21.99
C SER A 420 -9.98 19.87 -20.65
N ARG A 421 -10.22 20.69 -19.62
CA ARG A 421 -9.66 20.50 -18.26
C ARG A 421 -10.14 19.22 -17.55
N LYS A 422 -11.37 18.74 -17.82
CA LYS A 422 -11.82 17.42 -17.35
C LYS A 422 -11.12 16.32 -18.14
N PHE A 423 -11.11 16.46 -19.46
CA PHE A 423 -10.56 15.47 -20.39
C PHE A 423 -9.06 15.22 -20.19
N ARG A 424 -8.26 16.29 -20.04
CA ARG A 424 -6.83 16.22 -19.69
C ARG A 424 -6.57 15.51 -18.35
N LYS A 425 -7.48 15.60 -17.37
CA LYS A 425 -7.34 14.86 -16.10
C LYS A 425 -7.58 13.37 -16.30
N LEU A 426 -8.60 12.99 -17.06
CA LEU A 426 -8.92 11.60 -17.37
C LEU A 426 -7.76 10.92 -18.11
N VAL A 427 -7.26 11.51 -19.19
CA VAL A 427 -6.18 10.91 -19.98
C VAL A 427 -4.83 10.88 -19.24
N VAL A 428 -4.49 11.88 -18.42
CA VAL A 428 -3.32 11.77 -17.52
C VAL A 428 -3.61 10.83 -16.30
N THR A 429 -4.80 10.25 -16.18
CA THR A 429 -5.07 9.11 -15.28
C THR A 429 -4.80 7.80 -16.00
N VAL A 430 -5.43 7.60 -17.16
CA VAL A 430 -5.27 6.41 -18.02
C VAL A 430 -3.80 6.19 -18.43
N GLY A 431 -3.07 7.27 -18.74
CA GLY A 431 -1.64 7.17 -19.06
C GLY A 431 -0.75 6.79 -17.87
N ILE A 432 -1.21 7.00 -16.64
CA ILE A 432 -0.49 6.55 -15.44
C ILE A 432 -0.84 5.09 -15.13
N SER A 433 -2.10 4.66 -15.24
CA SER A 433 -2.46 3.24 -15.07
C SER A 433 -1.88 2.36 -16.19
N ALA A 434 -1.82 2.86 -17.43
CA ALA A 434 -1.13 2.18 -18.54
C ALA A 434 0.39 2.06 -18.31
N LEU A 435 1.05 3.12 -17.81
CA LEU A 435 2.47 3.07 -17.44
C LEU A 435 2.72 2.12 -16.26
N ILE A 436 1.84 2.09 -15.27
CA ILE A 436 1.91 1.15 -14.14
C ILE A 436 1.72 -0.30 -14.63
N ALA A 437 0.78 -0.56 -15.55
CA ALA A 437 0.61 -1.87 -16.17
C ALA A 437 1.85 -2.28 -17.00
N LEU A 438 2.50 -1.35 -17.69
CA LEU A 438 3.76 -1.60 -18.39
C LEU A 438 4.88 -2.00 -17.41
N CYS A 439 5.09 -1.20 -16.36
CA CYS A 439 6.18 -1.41 -15.39
C CYS A 439 5.96 -2.60 -14.44
N LEU A 440 4.71 -2.92 -14.10
CA LEU A 440 4.39 -3.94 -13.09
C LEU A 440 3.74 -5.22 -13.66
N LEU A 441 3.32 -5.24 -14.93
CA LEU A 441 2.95 -6.48 -15.62
C LEU A 441 3.92 -6.77 -16.78
N VAL A 442 4.02 -5.89 -17.78
CA VAL A 442 4.73 -6.23 -19.03
C VAL A 442 6.23 -6.46 -18.82
N VAL A 443 6.91 -5.65 -18.00
CA VAL A 443 8.33 -5.88 -17.71
C VAL A 443 8.55 -7.20 -16.94
N PRO A 444 7.86 -7.48 -15.81
CA PRO A 444 7.78 -8.81 -15.20
C PRO A 444 7.51 -9.96 -16.18
N ASP A 445 6.41 -9.89 -16.92
CA ASP A 445 5.95 -10.95 -17.82
C ASP A 445 6.95 -11.20 -18.96
N MET A 446 7.63 -10.16 -19.48
CA MET A 446 8.70 -10.30 -20.50
C MET A 446 9.97 -10.95 -19.91
N VAL A 447 10.42 -10.53 -18.72
CA VAL A 447 11.60 -11.11 -18.05
C VAL A 447 11.36 -12.60 -17.76
N MET A 448 10.14 -12.95 -17.37
CA MET A 448 9.69 -14.33 -17.15
C MET A 448 9.56 -15.14 -18.44
N PHE A 449 9.01 -14.56 -19.52
CA PHE A 449 8.83 -15.24 -20.81
C PHE A 449 10.14 -15.57 -21.52
N PHE A 450 11.13 -14.68 -21.44
CA PHE A 450 12.46 -14.88 -22.02
C PHE A 450 13.48 -15.53 -21.06
N ASP A 451 13.05 -15.92 -19.85
CA ASP A 451 13.87 -16.47 -18.76
C ASP A 451 15.22 -15.74 -18.56
N VAL A 452 15.17 -14.40 -18.50
CA VAL A 452 16.37 -13.55 -18.61
C VAL A 452 17.26 -13.67 -17.37
N GLY A 453 18.15 -14.66 -17.37
CA GLY A 453 19.05 -15.00 -16.27
C GLY A 453 18.53 -16.12 -15.34
N GLY A 454 17.66 -17.02 -15.82
CA GLY A 454 17.10 -18.10 -14.99
C GLY A 454 16.02 -17.62 -13.99
N VAL A 455 15.43 -16.45 -14.27
CA VAL A 455 14.51 -15.72 -13.38
C VAL A 455 13.07 -16.25 -13.48
N ALA A 456 12.76 -17.15 -14.43
CA ALA A 456 11.49 -17.89 -14.45
C ALA A 456 11.24 -18.66 -13.15
N LYS A 457 12.30 -19.12 -12.45
CA LYS A 457 12.22 -19.71 -11.09
C LYS A 457 11.54 -18.82 -10.06
N TYR A 458 11.36 -17.53 -10.35
CA TYR A 458 10.60 -16.58 -9.55
C TYR A 458 9.26 -16.16 -10.21
N HIS A 459 8.52 -17.08 -10.84
CA HIS A 459 7.10 -16.86 -11.18
C HIS A 459 6.35 -16.16 -10.04
N VAL A 460 6.61 -16.67 -8.83
CA VAL A 460 6.41 -16.10 -7.51
C VAL A 460 6.50 -14.56 -7.49
N LEU A 461 7.66 -13.98 -7.79
CA LEU A 461 7.89 -12.53 -7.75
C LEU A 461 6.89 -11.73 -8.57
N PHE A 462 6.68 -12.18 -9.79
CA PHE A 462 5.98 -11.42 -10.80
C PHE A 462 4.48 -11.33 -10.49
N TYR A 463 3.95 -12.25 -9.67
CA TYR A 463 2.57 -12.23 -9.21
C TYR A 463 2.29 -11.21 -8.08
N LEU A 464 3.08 -11.03 -7.00
CA LEU A 464 2.81 -9.88 -6.11
C LEU A 464 3.16 -8.55 -6.79
N ILE A 465 4.10 -8.49 -7.73
CA ILE A 465 4.32 -7.28 -8.53
C ILE A 465 3.02 -6.97 -9.33
N GLY A 466 2.33 -7.99 -9.85
CA GLY A 466 0.99 -7.88 -10.42
C GLY A 466 -0.13 -7.52 -9.45
N LEU A 467 -0.18 -8.10 -8.25
CA LEU A 467 -1.16 -7.72 -7.22
C LEU A 467 -0.96 -6.26 -6.77
N ASN A 468 0.29 -5.80 -6.68
CA ASN A 468 0.63 -4.40 -6.43
C ASN A 468 0.14 -3.46 -7.55
N LYS A 469 0.07 -3.90 -8.81
CA LYS A 469 -0.55 -3.12 -9.92
C LYS A 469 -2.04 -2.90 -9.71
N SER A 470 -2.78 -3.88 -9.18
CA SER A 470 -4.19 -3.69 -8.83
C SER A 470 -4.36 -2.64 -7.72
N ILE A 471 -3.53 -2.68 -6.67
CA ILE A 471 -3.50 -1.67 -5.60
C ILE A 471 -3.11 -0.29 -6.14
N ALA A 472 -2.11 -0.22 -7.03
CA ALA A 472 -1.63 1.01 -7.65
C ALA A 472 -2.67 1.66 -8.58
N ASN A 473 -3.44 0.88 -9.33
CA ASN A 473 -4.56 1.39 -10.12
C ASN A 473 -5.66 1.97 -9.22
N ILE A 474 -6.05 1.29 -8.14
CA ILE A 474 -7.01 1.81 -7.14
C ILE A 474 -6.51 3.14 -6.54
N PHE A 475 -5.22 3.25 -6.22
CA PHE A 475 -4.59 4.48 -5.76
C PHE A 475 -4.66 5.60 -6.81
N VAL A 476 -4.34 5.32 -8.08
CA VAL A 476 -4.38 6.30 -9.18
C VAL A 476 -5.80 6.80 -9.45
N TYR A 477 -6.78 5.91 -9.57
CA TYR A 477 -8.18 6.31 -9.80
C TYR A 477 -8.73 7.12 -8.63
N THR A 478 -8.49 6.66 -7.39
CA THR A 478 -8.96 7.38 -6.21
C THR A 478 -8.24 8.74 -6.05
N LEU A 479 -6.96 8.88 -6.43
CA LEU A 479 -6.22 10.16 -6.41
C LEU A 479 -6.70 11.14 -7.47
N ARG A 480 -7.05 10.66 -8.66
CA ARG A 480 -7.41 11.50 -9.80
C ARG A 480 -8.89 11.88 -9.82
N GLN A 481 -9.78 10.91 -9.60
CA GLN A 481 -11.22 11.13 -9.70
C GLN A 481 -11.79 11.78 -8.44
N VAL A 482 -12.18 13.06 -8.55
CA VAL A 482 -12.85 13.80 -7.47
C VAL A 482 -14.25 13.24 -7.19
N GLU A 483 -14.97 12.83 -8.23
CA GLU A 483 -16.35 12.32 -8.11
C GLU A 483 -16.38 10.92 -7.50
N LEU A 484 -15.50 10.00 -7.93
CA LEU A 484 -15.33 8.69 -7.29
C LEU A 484 -15.09 8.81 -5.78
N ARG A 485 -14.23 9.76 -5.35
CA ARG A 485 -14.04 10.05 -3.92
C ARG A 485 -15.29 10.56 -3.22
N LYS A 486 -16.14 11.37 -3.87
CA LYS A 486 -17.44 11.79 -3.28
C LYS A 486 -18.37 10.59 -3.13
N VAL A 487 -18.44 9.72 -4.12
CA VAL A 487 -19.28 8.51 -4.10
C VAL A 487 -18.82 7.55 -3.00
N ILE A 488 -17.53 7.21 -2.96
CA ILE A 488 -16.94 6.38 -1.89
C ILE A 488 -17.16 7.03 -0.52
N TRP A 489 -16.90 8.34 -0.37
CA TRP A 489 -17.13 9.05 0.90
C TRP A 489 -18.60 9.04 1.31
N ASN A 490 -19.54 9.20 0.38
CA ASN A 490 -20.97 9.13 0.65
C ASN A 490 -21.41 7.71 1.05
N HIS A 491 -20.89 6.65 0.42
CA HIS A 491 -21.15 5.27 0.84
C HIS A 491 -20.57 4.97 2.23
N VAL A 492 -19.32 5.35 2.50
CA VAL A 492 -18.69 5.22 3.82
C VAL A 492 -19.48 6.01 4.87
N CYS A 493 -19.88 7.24 4.58
CA CYS A 493 -20.74 8.02 5.47
C CYS A 493 -22.15 7.41 5.64
N LYS A 494 -22.74 6.78 4.62
CA LYS A 494 -24.02 6.07 4.73
C LYS A 494 -23.89 4.85 5.65
N ALA A 495 -22.89 4.00 5.41
CA ALA A 495 -22.61 2.82 6.25
C ALA A 495 -22.35 3.21 7.72
N LEU A 496 -21.53 4.24 7.96
CA LEU A 496 -21.26 4.77 9.31
C LEU A 496 -22.48 5.44 9.97
N ARG A 497 -23.45 5.93 9.20
CA ARG A 497 -24.72 6.48 9.71
C ARG A 497 -25.77 5.40 9.98
N CYS A 498 -25.84 4.34 9.17
CA CYS A 498 -26.80 3.25 9.35
C CYS A 498 -26.62 2.54 10.72
N LYS A 499 -25.39 2.38 11.21
CA LYS A 499 -25.12 1.88 12.58
C LYS A 499 -25.55 2.82 13.72
N LYS A 500 -26.24 3.94 13.45
CA LYS A 500 -26.66 4.94 14.45
C LYS A 500 -28.18 5.13 14.56
N ALA A 501 -28.99 4.34 13.87
CA ALA A 501 -30.45 4.53 13.81
C ALA A 501 -31.24 3.79 14.93
N ASN A 502 -30.77 2.63 15.40
CA ASN A 502 -31.59 1.71 16.21
C ASN A 502 -31.39 1.85 17.73
N VAL A 503 -30.83 2.95 18.23
CA VAL A 503 -30.93 3.28 19.67
C VAL A 503 -32.22 4.06 19.87
N ILE A 504 -33.34 3.34 19.83
CA ILE A 504 -34.65 3.87 20.23
C ILE A 504 -34.62 4.01 21.74
N VAL A 505 -34.28 5.22 22.21
CA VAL A 505 -34.48 5.59 23.61
C VAL A 505 -35.97 5.79 23.80
N ASN A 506 -36.64 4.79 24.39
CA ASN A 506 -38.01 4.94 24.91
C ASN A 506 -37.99 5.86 26.15
N SER A 507 -37.71 7.15 25.94
CA SER A 507 -37.87 8.17 26.97
C SER A 507 -39.35 8.51 27.09
N SER A 508 -40.09 7.70 27.85
CA SER A 508 -41.44 8.00 28.33
C SER A 508 -41.39 9.15 29.34
N VAL A 509 -41.13 10.36 28.84
CA VAL A 509 -41.12 11.59 29.65
C VAL A 509 -42.57 11.97 29.93
N ASN A 510 -43.00 11.75 31.17
CA ASN A 510 -44.30 12.18 31.65
C ASN A 510 -44.50 13.68 31.41
N ARG A 511 -45.68 14.04 30.88
CA ARG A 511 -46.18 15.41 30.98
C ARG A 511 -46.65 15.66 32.41
N THR A 512 -45.80 16.21 33.26
CA THR A 512 -46.29 16.93 34.44
C THR A 512 -46.88 18.26 33.97
N MET A 513 -48.21 18.38 34.03
CA MET A 513 -48.85 19.69 34.12
C MET A 513 -48.36 20.41 35.37
N GLN A 514 -48.12 21.71 35.27
CA GLN A 514 -48.50 22.62 36.34
C GLN A 514 -49.39 23.71 35.77
N LEU A 515 -50.32 24.18 36.60
CA LEU A 515 -51.52 24.89 36.22
C LEU A 515 -51.81 25.90 37.33
N LYS A 516 -51.87 27.19 36.96
CA LYS A 516 -52.01 28.37 37.84
C LYS A 516 -50.79 28.66 38.72
#